data_AF-A0A821DBQ6-F1
#
_entry.id   AF-A0A821DBQ6-F1
#
_cell.length_a   1.000
_cell.length_b   1.000
_cell.length_c   1.000
_cell.angle_alpha   90.00
_cell.angle_beta   90.00
_cell.angle_gamma   90.00
#
_symmetry.space_group_name_H-M   'P 1'
#
loop_
_entity.id
_entity.type
_entity.pdbx_description
1 polymer ?
#
loop_
_entity_poly.entity_id
_entity_poly.type
_entity_poly.pdbx_seq_one_letter_code
_entity_poly.pdbx_strand_id
1 'polypeptide(L)'
;CDLHNLKCFSLTSYYVTLDYDESVVPLLRRMTHLEKLTLYVRTRSRSAFVDGTHLQNEILLHMPQLHSFIFYISSENLTFDLVHRKSYDDIQQTFTNIKYGQTSCIIDNFNGGFKAICHIYSLPFRFTRLEKITTHFPTIVFDTVTHLSAYDVISMKHEFFMRISRAFPMLKHFSLENERSQTWEGGKWKLDQNSSYSIIKYPNIISLDIMHVDIDYVVQFLLETKTYLPNLTELKVNYYQLKSATMNFTRDATRSNCSKVKRLIVEVPRVFSKDVYQYFPSL
;
A
#
# COMPACT_ATOMS: atom_id res chain seq x y z
N CYS A 1 -31.28 -11.69 8.82
CA CYS A 1 -31.42 -10.26 8.48
C CYS A 1 -32.18 -10.15 7.18
N ASP A 2 -33.22 -9.32 7.12
CA ASP A 2 -33.96 -9.06 5.89
C ASP A 2 -33.13 -8.13 4.98
N LEU A 3 -32.35 -8.76 4.09
CA LEU A 3 -31.47 -8.05 3.16
C LEU A 3 -32.24 -7.33 2.04
N HIS A 4 -33.52 -7.67 1.83
CA HIS A 4 -34.31 -7.10 0.74
C HIS A 4 -34.71 -5.65 0.99
N ASN A 5 -34.90 -5.23 2.24
CA ASN A 5 -35.30 -3.85 2.54
C ASN A 5 -34.13 -2.91 2.85
N LEU A 6 -32.88 -3.39 2.72
CA LEU A 6 -31.70 -2.63 3.08
C LEU A 6 -31.42 -1.53 2.04
N LYS A 7 -31.42 -0.26 2.48
CA LYS A 7 -31.12 0.90 1.63
C LYS A 7 -29.65 1.29 1.58
N CYS A 8 -28.90 1.01 2.63
CA CYS A 8 -27.48 1.36 2.73
C CYS A 8 -26.68 0.15 3.22
N PHE A 9 -25.56 -0.12 2.56
CA PHE A 9 -24.69 -1.23 2.91
C PHE A 9 -23.23 -0.83 2.76
N SER A 10 -22.40 -1.28 3.69
CA SER A 10 -20.96 -1.17 3.57
C SER A 10 -20.33 -2.53 3.85
N LEU A 11 -19.43 -2.94 2.94
CA LEU A 11 -18.60 -4.10 3.10
C LEU A 11 -17.14 -3.67 3.00
N THR A 12 -16.37 -3.96 4.05
CA THR A 12 -14.94 -3.68 4.08
C THR A 12 -14.20 -4.94 4.49
N SER A 13 -13.47 -5.52 3.53
CA SER A 13 -12.54 -6.62 3.77
C SER A 13 -11.12 -6.16 3.48
N TYR A 14 -10.35 -5.91 4.55
CA TYR A 14 -8.93 -5.61 4.44
C TYR A 14 -8.09 -6.86 4.15
N TYR A 15 -8.61 -8.04 4.50
CA TYR A 15 -8.01 -9.31 4.14
C TYR A 15 -8.38 -9.68 2.70
N VAL A 16 -7.44 -10.39 2.06
CA VAL A 16 -7.65 -10.97 0.74
C VAL A 16 -8.74 -12.04 0.84
N THR A 17 -9.80 -11.89 0.04
CA THR A 17 -10.81 -12.94 -0.17
C THR A 17 -10.43 -13.79 -1.37
N LEU A 18 -10.64 -15.10 -1.27
CA LEU A 18 -10.55 -16.02 -2.40
C LEU A 18 -11.91 -16.27 -3.05
N ASP A 19 -12.98 -15.94 -2.33
CA ASP A 19 -14.36 -16.28 -2.69
C ASP A 19 -15.14 -15.04 -3.14
N TYR A 20 -14.49 -14.13 -3.88
CA TYR A 20 -15.16 -12.92 -4.36
C TYR A 20 -16.39 -13.24 -5.22
N ASP A 21 -16.23 -14.14 -6.19
CA ASP A 21 -17.31 -14.53 -7.10
C ASP A 21 -18.34 -15.43 -6.43
N GLU A 22 -17.94 -16.24 -5.45
CA GLU A 22 -18.82 -17.21 -4.76
C GLU A 22 -19.57 -16.62 -3.55
N SER A 23 -18.98 -15.62 -2.88
CA SER A 23 -19.53 -15.05 -1.64
C SER A 23 -19.91 -13.58 -1.75
N VAL A 24 -19.02 -12.74 -2.30
CA VAL A 24 -19.26 -11.28 -2.32
C VAL A 24 -20.30 -10.92 -3.38
N VAL A 25 -20.12 -11.40 -4.62
CA VAL A 25 -21.04 -11.10 -5.73
C VAL A 25 -22.46 -11.60 -5.44
N PRO A 26 -22.71 -12.86 -5.00
CA PRO A 26 -24.06 -13.34 -4.73
C PRO A 26 -24.71 -12.63 -3.53
N LEU A 27 -23.92 -12.23 -2.52
CA LEU A 27 -24.44 -11.40 -1.43
C LEU A 27 -24.97 -10.07 -1.96
N LEU A 28 -24.17 -9.36 -2.74
CA LEU A 28 -24.52 -8.05 -3.31
C LEU A 28 -25.73 -8.16 -4.24
N ARG A 29 -25.80 -9.19 -5.10
CA ARG A 29 -26.93 -9.43 -6.02
C ARG A 29 -28.30 -9.55 -5.33
N ARG A 30 -28.34 -9.99 -4.07
CA ARG A 30 -29.59 -10.13 -3.29
C ARG A 30 -30.09 -8.80 -2.74
N MET A 31 -29.26 -7.75 -2.69
CA MET A 31 -29.60 -6.43 -2.15
C MET A 31 -30.19 -5.51 -3.24
N THR A 32 -31.29 -5.93 -3.86
CA THR A 32 -31.87 -5.28 -5.05
C THR A 32 -32.42 -3.87 -4.80
N HIS A 33 -32.76 -3.54 -3.56
CA HIS A 33 -33.31 -2.23 -3.15
C HIS A 33 -32.24 -1.27 -2.61
N LEU A 34 -30.97 -1.65 -2.72
CA LEU A 34 -29.87 -0.86 -2.20
C LEU A 34 -29.74 0.45 -2.97
N GLU A 35 -29.67 1.54 -2.23
CA GLU A 35 -29.54 2.90 -2.74
C GLU A 35 -28.10 3.42 -2.62
N LYS A 36 -27.39 2.98 -1.57
CA LYS A 36 -26.00 3.36 -1.29
C LYS A 36 -25.15 2.15 -0.97
N LEU A 37 -24.03 2.00 -1.68
CA LEU A 37 -23.05 0.95 -1.48
C LEU A 37 -21.66 1.55 -1.25
N THR A 38 -21.00 1.13 -0.17
CA THR A 38 -19.56 1.36 0.04
C THR A 38 -18.82 0.02 0.09
N LEU A 39 -17.95 -0.23 -0.88
CA LEU A 39 -17.30 -1.52 -1.07
C LEU A 39 -15.77 -1.41 -1.05
N TYR A 40 -15.12 -2.01 -0.06
CA TYR A 40 -13.67 -2.20 -0.03
C TYR A 40 -13.36 -3.69 -0.03
N VAL A 41 -12.79 -4.19 -1.11
CA VAL A 41 -12.47 -5.62 -1.23
C VAL A 41 -11.10 -5.82 -1.86
N ARG A 42 -10.38 -6.82 -1.37
CA ARG A 42 -9.16 -7.32 -1.98
C ARG A 42 -9.37 -8.78 -2.33
N THR A 43 -9.16 -9.14 -3.58
CA THR A 43 -9.38 -10.50 -4.09
C THR A 43 -8.09 -11.06 -4.66
N ARG A 44 -7.92 -12.37 -4.56
CA ARG A 44 -6.82 -13.11 -5.20
C ARG A 44 -7.37 -14.33 -5.91
N SER A 45 -6.58 -14.89 -6.83
CA SER A 45 -6.85 -16.17 -7.47
C SER A 45 -8.08 -16.17 -8.40
N ARG A 46 -8.43 -15.01 -8.96
CA ARG A 46 -9.43 -14.95 -10.04
C ARG A 46 -8.75 -15.23 -11.38
N SER A 47 -9.52 -15.77 -12.32
CA SER A 47 -9.08 -15.96 -13.71
C SER A 47 -8.91 -14.64 -14.46
N ALA A 48 -9.61 -13.58 -14.02
CA ALA A 48 -9.57 -12.25 -14.64
C ALA A 48 -9.64 -11.13 -13.57
N PHE A 49 -9.19 -9.93 -13.95
CA PHE A 49 -9.35 -8.75 -13.08
C PHE A 49 -10.82 -8.38 -12.93
N VAL A 50 -11.17 -7.78 -11.80
CA VAL A 50 -12.42 -7.01 -11.71
C VAL A 50 -12.19 -5.72 -12.50
N ASP A 51 -12.88 -5.57 -13.62
CA ASP A 51 -12.88 -4.35 -14.44
C ASP A 51 -14.29 -3.72 -14.47
N GLY A 52 -14.46 -2.66 -15.25
CA GLY A 52 -15.73 -1.96 -15.35
C GLY A 52 -16.85 -2.82 -15.94
N THR A 53 -16.55 -3.65 -16.94
CA THR A 53 -17.52 -4.58 -17.55
C THR A 53 -18.00 -5.61 -16.52
N HIS A 54 -17.07 -6.18 -15.76
CA HIS A 54 -17.39 -7.10 -14.68
C HIS A 54 -18.29 -6.44 -13.63
N LEU A 55 -17.94 -5.24 -13.16
CA LEU A 55 -18.75 -4.52 -12.19
C LEU A 55 -20.16 -4.23 -12.71
N GLN A 56 -20.27 -3.82 -13.97
CA GLN A 56 -21.55 -3.53 -14.59
C GLN A 56 -22.44 -4.77 -14.62
N ASN A 57 -21.91 -5.90 -15.11
CA ASN A 57 -22.69 -7.12 -15.31
C ASN A 57 -23.00 -7.86 -14.01
N GLU A 58 -22.02 -7.95 -13.10
CA GLU A 58 -22.13 -8.81 -11.93
C GLU A 58 -22.73 -8.10 -10.70
N ILE A 59 -22.63 -6.77 -10.63
CA ILE A 59 -23.09 -6.00 -9.46
C ILE A 59 -24.14 -4.97 -9.87
N LEU A 60 -23.79 -4.03 -10.73
CA LEU A 60 -24.60 -2.82 -10.95
C LEU A 60 -25.93 -3.12 -11.65
N LEU A 61 -25.95 -4.06 -12.60
CA LEU A 61 -27.17 -4.49 -13.28
C LEU A 61 -28.23 -5.06 -12.32
N HIS A 62 -27.80 -5.61 -11.18
CA HIS A 62 -28.68 -6.18 -10.16
C HIS A 62 -29.11 -5.17 -9.09
N MET A 63 -28.65 -3.91 -9.16
CA MET A 63 -28.95 -2.85 -8.19
C MET A 63 -29.53 -1.62 -8.88
N PRO A 64 -30.75 -1.69 -9.44
CA PRO A 64 -31.34 -0.60 -10.23
C PRO A 64 -31.65 0.65 -9.41
N GLN A 65 -31.76 0.54 -8.07
CA GLN A 65 -32.01 1.67 -7.17
C GLN A 65 -30.73 2.35 -6.67
N LEU A 66 -29.56 1.82 -7.02
CA LEU A 66 -28.28 2.36 -6.56
C LEU A 66 -28.07 3.74 -7.18
N HIS A 67 -27.85 4.76 -6.36
CA HIS A 67 -27.50 6.10 -6.82
C HIS A 67 -26.16 6.58 -6.25
N SER A 68 -25.65 5.90 -5.22
CA SER A 68 -24.32 6.17 -4.66
C SER A 68 -23.51 4.89 -4.56
N PHE A 69 -22.37 4.86 -5.25
CA PHE A 69 -21.43 3.75 -5.19
C PHE A 69 -20.02 4.28 -4.96
N ILE A 70 -19.45 3.96 -3.80
CA ILE A 70 -18.07 4.27 -3.44
C ILE A 70 -17.33 2.95 -3.33
N PHE A 71 -16.23 2.78 -4.05
CA PHE A 71 -15.54 1.49 -4.04
C PHE A 71 -14.03 1.57 -4.18
N TYR A 72 -13.40 0.53 -3.66
CA TYR A 72 -12.03 0.14 -3.94
C TYR A 72 -12.01 -1.38 -4.05
N ILE A 73 -11.55 -1.88 -5.19
CA ILE A 73 -11.38 -3.31 -5.42
C ILE A 73 -9.97 -3.53 -5.93
N SER A 74 -9.21 -4.38 -5.24
CA SER A 74 -7.90 -4.83 -5.70
C SER A 74 -7.96 -6.30 -6.08
N SER A 75 -7.47 -6.64 -7.25
CA SER A 75 -7.38 -8.00 -7.78
C SER A 75 -5.92 -8.40 -7.98
N GLU A 76 -5.47 -9.43 -7.27
CA GLU A 76 -4.14 -10.04 -7.45
C GLU A 76 -4.28 -11.37 -8.19
N ASN A 77 -3.86 -11.41 -9.44
CA ASN A 77 -4.02 -12.58 -10.30
C ASN A 77 -2.67 -13.14 -10.74
N LEU A 78 -2.65 -14.46 -10.96
CA LEU A 78 -1.57 -15.13 -11.68
C LEU A 78 -1.91 -15.13 -13.16
N THR A 79 -1.15 -14.39 -13.94
CA THR A 79 -1.31 -14.25 -15.40
C THR A 79 -0.36 -15.21 -16.09
N PHE A 80 -0.81 -16.44 -16.33
CA PHE A 80 -0.05 -17.41 -17.13
C PHE A 80 -0.10 -17.10 -18.63
N ASP A 81 -1.06 -16.28 -19.05
CA ASP A 81 -1.23 -15.89 -20.45
C ASP A 81 -0.69 -14.47 -20.69
N LEU A 82 0.45 -14.41 -21.37
CA LEU A 82 1.12 -13.17 -21.79
C LEU A 82 0.30 -12.38 -22.83
N VAL A 83 -0.56 -13.05 -23.61
CA VAL A 83 -1.25 -12.47 -24.78
C VAL A 83 -2.47 -11.64 -24.36
N HIS A 84 -3.04 -11.91 -23.19
CA HIS A 84 -4.26 -11.26 -22.69
C HIS A 84 -3.99 -10.24 -21.57
N ARG A 85 -2.77 -9.69 -21.50
CA ARG A 85 -2.43 -8.66 -20.52
C ARG A 85 -3.13 -7.35 -20.83
N LYS A 86 -4.08 -6.98 -19.97
CA LYS A 86 -4.73 -5.66 -20.03
C LYS A 86 -3.77 -4.59 -19.51
N SER A 87 -3.59 -3.54 -20.31
CA SER A 87 -2.91 -2.31 -19.91
C SER A 87 -3.81 -1.45 -19.01
N TYR A 88 -3.21 -0.39 -18.42
CA TYR A 88 -3.97 0.63 -17.70
C TYR A 88 -5.09 1.20 -18.56
N ASP A 89 -4.79 1.55 -19.82
CA ASP A 89 -5.77 2.13 -20.74
C ASP A 89 -6.91 1.16 -21.05
N ASP A 90 -6.61 -0.13 -21.24
CA ASP A 90 -7.63 -1.15 -21.49
C ASP A 90 -8.63 -1.27 -20.33
N ILE A 91 -8.13 -1.29 -19.09
CA ILE A 91 -8.99 -1.34 -17.91
C ILE A 91 -9.73 -0.01 -17.74
N GLN A 92 -9.05 1.12 -17.83
CA GLN A 92 -9.64 2.44 -17.66
C GLN A 92 -10.79 2.67 -18.67
N GLN A 93 -10.65 2.19 -19.91
CA GLN A 93 -11.69 2.28 -20.93
C GLN A 93 -12.97 1.53 -20.55
N THR A 94 -12.89 0.43 -19.79
CA THR A 94 -14.09 -0.31 -19.33
C THR A 94 -14.97 0.49 -18.36
N PHE A 95 -14.45 1.57 -17.78
CA PHE A 95 -15.17 2.43 -16.84
C PHE A 95 -15.89 3.60 -17.51
N THR A 96 -15.67 3.84 -18.80
CA THR A 96 -16.23 5.00 -19.53
C THR A 96 -17.76 5.03 -19.54
N ASN A 97 -18.41 3.86 -19.45
CA ASN A 97 -19.86 3.73 -19.50
C ASN A 97 -20.51 3.49 -18.12
N ILE A 98 -19.75 3.56 -17.02
CA ILE A 98 -20.30 3.39 -15.68
C ILE A 98 -20.91 4.71 -15.20
N LYS A 99 -22.21 4.68 -14.88
CA LYS A 99 -22.97 5.87 -14.47
C LYS A 99 -22.51 6.50 -13.14
N TYR A 100 -21.71 5.79 -12.35
CA TYR A 100 -21.38 6.15 -10.98
C TYR A 100 -19.98 6.75 -10.85
N GLY A 101 -19.91 8.09 -10.87
CA GLY A 101 -18.72 8.87 -10.51
C GLY A 101 -17.50 8.69 -11.42
N GLN A 102 -16.45 9.46 -11.14
CA GLN A 102 -15.15 9.24 -11.78
C GLN A 102 -14.49 8.00 -11.16
N THR A 103 -13.91 7.14 -11.99
CA THR A 103 -13.14 5.97 -11.55
C THR A 103 -11.70 6.09 -12.02
N SER A 104 -10.76 5.60 -11.23
CA SER A 104 -9.36 5.44 -11.63
C SER A 104 -8.87 4.04 -11.29
N CYS A 105 -7.72 3.68 -11.86
CA CYS A 105 -7.09 2.41 -11.60
C CYS A 105 -5.58 2.51 -11.42
N ILE A 106 -4.96 1.44 -10.92
CA ILE A 106 -3.52 1.23 -10.85
C ILE A 106 -3.29 -0.20 -11.34
N ILE A 107 -2.37 -0.41 -12.27
CA ILE A 107 -2.05 -1.75 -12.75
C ILE A 107 -0.56 -1.96 -12.71
N ASP A 108 -0.18 -3.06 -12.08
CA ASP A 108 1.19 -3.47 -11.94
C ASP A 108 1.39 -4.91 -12.39
N ASN A 109 2.43 -5.14 -13.18
CA ASN A 109 2.82 -6.46 -13.68
C ASN A 109 4.18 -6.84 -13.09
N PHE A 110 4.27 -8.00 -12.47
CA PHE A 110 5.43 -8.52 -11.75
C PHE A 110 5.94 -9.83 -12.36
N ASN A 111 7.21 -10.18 -12.12
CA ASN A 111 7.81 -11.47 -12.51
C ASN A 111 7.68 -11.78 -14.00
N GLY A 112 8.16 -10.89 -14.88
CA GLY A 112 7.93 -11.05 -16.33
C GLY A 112 6.44 -11.03 -16.72
N GLY A 113 5.58 -10.60 -15.78
CA GLY A 113 4.12 -10.52 -15.76
C GLY A 113 3.37 -11.83 -15.51
N PHE A 114 3.98 -12.81 -14.84
CA PHE A 114 3.27 -13.98 -14.31
C PHE A 114 2.33 -13.64 -13.16
N LYS A 115 2.50 -12.46 -12.57
CA LYS A 115 1.64 -11.94 -11.51
C LYS A 115 1.29 -10.52 -11.85
N ALA A 116 0.04 -10.13 -11.63
CA ALA A 116 -0.36 -8.75 -11.81
C ALA A 116 -1.38 -8.33 -10.74
N ILE A 117 -1.31 -7.07 -10.34
CA ILE A 117 -2.21 -6.46 -9.38
C ILE A 117 -2.93 -5.31 -10.09
N CYS A 118 -4.26 -5.33 -10.02
CA CYS A 118 -5.10 -4.26 -10.52
C CYS A 118 -5.90 -3.66 -9.35
N HIS A 119 -5.76 -2.37 -9.12
CA HIS A 119 -6.59 -1.60 -8.21
C HIS A 119 -7.57 -0.78 -9.03
N ILE A 120 -8.86 -0.84 -8.70
CA ILE A 120 -9.89 0.02 -9.28
C ILE A 120 -10.63 0.73 -8.15
N TYR A 121 -10.93 2.01 -8.30
CA TYR A 121 -11.56 2.78 -7.23
C TYR A 121 -12.28 4.03 -7.70
N SER A 122 -13.32 4.40 -6.96
CA SER A 122 -14.05 5.65 -7.12
C SER A 122 -13.21 6.86 -6.68
N LEU A 123 -13.35 7.97 -7.39
CA LEU A 123 -12.80 9.28 -7.04
C LEU A 123 -13.89 10.23 -6.49
N PRO A 124 -13.57 11.09 -5.51
CA PRO A 124 -12.31 11.09 -4.74
C PRO A 124 -12.16 9.82 -3.90
N PHE A 125 -10.92 9.42 -3.61
CA PHE A 125 -10.64 8.23 -2.81
C PHE A 125 -11.05 8.46 -1.35
N ARG A 126 -11.87 7.56 -0.78
CA ARG A 126 -12.50 7.75 0.55
C ARG A 126 -12.09 6.74 1.61
N PHE A 127 -11.18 5.82 1.30
CA PHE A 127 -10.80 4.75 2.22
C PHE A 127 -9.54 5.11 3.02
N THR A 128 -9.47 4.60 4.24
CA THR A 128 -8.34 4.89 5.13
C THR A 128 -7.12 4.01 4.87
N ARG A 129 -7.26 2.97 4.04
CA ARG A 129 -6.21 1.99 3.75
C ARG A 129 -6.01 1.81 2.26
N LEU A 130 -4.75 1.79 1.84
CA LEU A 130 -4.34 1.41 0.49
C LEU A 130 -3.15 0.45 0.62
N GLU A 131 -3.24 -0.72 0.01
CA GLU A 131 -2.24 -1.78 0.22
C GLU A 131 -1.65 -2.27 -1.09
N LYS A 132 -0.36 -2.63 -1.05
CA LYS A 132 0.43 -3.18 -2.17
C LYS A 132 0.54 -2.23 -3.36
N ILE A 133 0.73 -0.93 -3.12
CA ILE A 133 1.08 -0.01 -4.21
C ILE A 133 2.55 -0.21 -4.63
N THR A 134 2.84 0.05 -5.90
CA THR A 134 4.20 0.00 -6.47
C THR A 134 4.72 1.41 -6.77
N THR A 135 5.83 1.51 -7.48
CA THR A 135 6.33 2.76 -8.05
C THR A 135 5.41 3.44 -9.09
N HIS A 136 4.38 2.76 -9.61
CA HIS A 136 3.50 3.25 -10.69
C HIS A 136 2.21 3.95 -10.23
N PHE A 137 2.03 4.23 -8.93
CA PHE A 137 0.79 4.88 -8.48
C PHE A 137 0.61 6.31 -9.05
N PRO A 138 -0.63 6.76 -9.31
CA PRO A 138 -0.91 8.03 -9.98
C PRO A 138 -0.56 9.25 -9.13
N THR A 139 -0.39 10.39 -9.80
CA THR A 139 -0.15 11.70 -9.17
C THR A 139 -1.46 12.30 -8.65
N ILE A 140 -2.15 11.60 -7.76
CA ILE A 140 -3.33 12.10 -7.04
C ILE A 140 -3.05 12.14 -5.54
N VAL A 141 -3.80 12.99 -4.83
CA VAL A 141 -3.71 13.10 -3.37
C VAL A 141 -4.76 12.18 -2.73
N PHE A 142 -4.29 11.27 -1.89
CA PHE A 142 -5.09 10.35 -1.09
C PHE A 142 -5.17 10.88 0.35
N ASP A 143 -5.94 11.95 0.54
CA ASP A 143 -6.07 12.68 1.80
C ASP A 143 -6.68 11.84 2.95
N THR A 144 -7.50 10.85 2.62
CA THR A 144 -8.13 9.95 3.60
C THR A 144 -7.24 8.78 4.03
N VAL A 145 -6.17 8.47 3.28
CA VAL A 145 -5.34 7.29 3.54
C VAL A 145 -4.42 7.54 4.73
N THR A 146 -4.55 6.69 5.74
CA THR A 146 -3.74 6.68 6.96
C THR A 146 -2.89 5.42 7.09
N HIS A 147 -3.24 4.35 6.38
CA HIS A 147 -2.46 3.11 6.32
C HIS A 147 -2.07 2.82 4.87
N LEU A 148 -0.77 2.68 4.65
CA LEU A 148 -0.21 2.41 3.34
C LEU A 148 0.72 1.20 3.42
N SER A 149 0.61 0.27 2.48
CA SER A 149 1.68 -0.68 2.20
C SER A 149 2.19 -0.55 0.77
N ALA A 150 3.51 -0.52 0.63
CA ALA A 150 4.19 -0.45 -0.65
C ALA A 150 5.05 -1.70 -0.87
N TYR A 151 5.04 -2.20 -2.10
CA TYR A 151 5.82 -3.34 -2.54
C TYR A 151 6.23 -3.16 -3.99
N ASP A 152 7.46 -3.55 -4.35
CA ASP A 152 7.87 -3.60 -5.74
C ASP A 152 8.99 -4.64 -5.94
N VAL A 153 9.09 -5.16 -7.16
CA VAL A 153 10.17 -6.09 -7.58
C VAL A 153 11.39 -5.35 -8.11
N ILE A 154 11.27 -4.04 -8.34
CA ILE A 154 12.37 -3.12 -8.66
C ILE A 154 12.76 -2.27 -7.46
N SER A 155 13.96 -1.72 -7.51
CA SER A 155 14.49 -0.81 -6.49
C SER A 155 13.65 0.49 -6.41
N MET A 156 13.21 0.87 -5.21
CA MET A 156 12.50 2.13 -4.97
C MET A 156 13.49 3.23 -4.61
N LYS A 157 13.57 4.29 -5.41
CA LYS A 157 14.51 5.41 -5.18
C LYS A 157 13.96 6.45 -4.22
N HIS A 158 14.81 7.41 -3.84
CA HIS A 158 14.44 8.51 -2.95
C HIS A 158 13.19 9.28 -3.45
N GLU A 159 13.08 9.50 -4.76
CA GLU A 159 11.96 10.18 -5.41
C GLU A 159 10.62 9.46 -5.21
N PHE A 160 10.63 8.13 -5.09
CA PHE A 160 9.43 7.36 -4.76
C PHE A 160 8.91 7.78 -3.38
N PHE A 161 9.77 7.82 -2.37
CA PHE A 161 9.38 8.24 -1.02
C PHE A 161 8.97 9.72 -0.98
N MET A 162 9.58 10.59 -1.80
CA MET A 162 9.09 11.97 -1.94
C MET A 162 7.65 12.00 -2.48
N ARG A 163 7.34 11.19 -3.50
CA ARG A 163 5.97 11.07 -4.04
C ARG A 163 5.00 10.55 -2.98
N ILE A 164 5.40 9.57 -2.16
CA ILE A 164 4.57 9.07 -1.05
C ILE A 164 4.24 10.21 -0.07
N SER A 165 5.24 10.99 0.36
CA SER A 165 5.00 12.10 1.31
C SER A 165 4.01 13.16 0.79
N ARG A 166 3.94 13.35 -0.53
CA ARG A 166 3.03 14.31 -1.18
C ARG A 166 1.64 13.73 -1.42
N ALA A 167 1.57 12.48 -1.85
CA ALA A 167 0.31 11.81 -2.17
C ALA A 167 -0.46 11.37 -0.92
N PHE A 168 0.21 11.13 0.21
CA PHE A 168 -0.39 10.60 1.44
C PHE A 168 -0.12 11.52 2.65
N PRO A 169 -0.68 12.74 2.67
CA PRO A 169 -0.36 13.74 3.70
C PRO A 169 -0.78 13.31 5.11
N MET A 170 -1.77 12.42 5.24
CA MET A 170 -2.31 11.92 6.51
C MET A 170 -1.75 10.54 6.91
N LEU A 171 -0.67 10.08 6.26
CA LEU A 171 -0.10 8.75 6.48
C LEU A 171 0.39 8.57 7.93
N LYS A 172 -0.17 7.56 8.61
CA LYS A 172 0.15 7.19 10.00
C LYS A 172 0.90 5.87 10.11
N HIS A 173 0.50 4.88 9.31
CA HIS A 173 1.08 3.54 9.31
C HIS A 173 1.63 3.26 7.93
N PHE A 174 2.95 3.08 7.84
CA PHE A 174 3.60 2.78 6.57
C PHE A 174 4.34 1.46 6.66
N SER A 175 4.03 0.56 5.73
CA SER A 175 4.72 -0.71 5.55
C SER A 175 5.39 -0.74 4.18
N LEU A 176 6.65 -1.17 4.14
CA LEU A 176 7.43 -1.33 2.93
C LEU A 176 8.00 -2.75 2.88
N GLU A 177 7.83 -3.39 1.73
CA GLU A 177 8.45 -4.67 1.40
C GLU A 177 9.22 -4.50 0.08
N ASN A 178 10.56 -4.49 0.17
CA ASN A 178 11.42 -4.36 -1.00
C ASN A 178 12.86 -4.78 -0.67
N GLU A 179 13.24 -5.98 -1.08
CA GLU A 179 14.58 -6.54 -0.85
C GLU A 179 15.61 -6.09 -1.90
N ARG A 180 15.22 -5.26 -2.88
CA ARG A 180 16.14 -4.73 -3.89
C ARG A 180 16.85 -3.50 -3.35
N SER A 181 18.16 -3.60 -3.18
CA SER A 181 19.02 -2.48 -2.80
C SER A 181 18.80 -1.22 -3.65
N GLN A 182 18.91 -0.05 -3.02
CA GLN A 182 18.86 1.25 -3.69
C GLN A 182 20.17 1.59 -4.41
N THR A 183 21.27 1.10 -3.88
CA THR A 183 22.63 1.40 -4.32
C THR A 183 23.21 0.34 -5.28
N TRP A 184 22.65 -0.86 -5.34
CA TRP A 184 23.09 -1.92 -6.25
C TRP A 184 22.25 -1.98 -7.52
N GLU A 185 22.81 -1.52 -8.65
CA GLU A 185 22.20 -1.65 -9.98
C GLU A 185 23.21 -2.24 -10.96
N GLY A 186 22.83 -3.34 -11.63
CA GLY A 186 23.63 -3.93 -12.71
C GLY A 186 25.02 -4.44 -12.28
N GLY A 187 25.17 -4.92 -11.04
CA GLY A 187 26.45 -5.46 -10.55
C GLY A 187 27.43 -4.40 -10.02
N LYS A 188 27.01 -3.15 -9.85
CA LYS A 188 27.85 -2.06 -9.36
C LYS A 188 27.18 -1.34 -8.18
N TRP A 189 27.96 -1.05 -7.15
CA TRP A 189 27.59 -0.13 -6.08
C TRP A 189 27.63 1.30 -6.60
N LYS A 190 26.47 1.95 -6.71
CA LYS A 190 26.38 3.41 -6.82
C LYS A 190 26.58 3.96 -5.41
N LEU A 191 27.80 4.41 -5.12
CA LEU A 191 28.03 5.28 -3.98
C LEU A 191 27.24 6.57 -4.24
N ASP A 192 26.18 6.76 -3.48
CA ASP A 192 25.31 7.93 -3.51
C ASP A 192 26.03 9.12 -2.84
N GLN A 193 27.22 9.46 -3.35
CA GLN A 193 28.16 10.41 -2.78
C GLN A 193 27.78 11.87 -3.04
N ASN A 194 26.71 12.16 -3.80
CA ASN A 194 26.51 13.52 -4.31
C ASN A 194 25.08 13.99 -4.52
N SER A 195 24.07 13.30 -3.98
CA SER A 195 22.69 13.74 -4.16
C SER A 195 22.23 14.57 -2.96
N SER A 196 22.21 15.89 -3.14
CA SER A 196 21.65 16.87 -2.20
C SER A 196 20.11 16.77 -2.16
N TYR A 197 19.59 15.60 -1.86
CA TYR A 197 18.16 15.41 -1.76
C TYR A 197 17.61 16.15 -0.54
N SER A 198 16.45 16.79 -0.73
CA SER A 198 15.72 17.39 0.37
C SER A 198 15.26 16.32 1.35
N ILE A 199 15.36 16.60 2.65
CA ILE A 199 14.83 15.73 3.70
C ILE A 199 13.33 15.48 3.47
N ILE A 200 12.93 14.21 3.41
CA ILE A 200 11.52 13.82 3.27
C ILE A 200 10.85 13.92 4.64
N LYS A 201 9.75 14.67 4.72
CA LYS A 201 9.03 14.86 5.98
C LYS A 201 7.79 13.98 6.02
N TYR A 202 7.70 13.16 7.05
CA TYR A 202 6.51 12.37 7.36
C TYR A 202 5.97 12.78 8.73
N PRO A 203 5.22 13.89 8.81
CA PRO A 203 4.81 14.47 10.09
C PRO A 203 3.87 13.56 10.88
N ASN A 204 3.13 12.66 10.21
CA ASN A 204 2.07 11.87 10.82
C ASN A 204 2.42 10.40 11.03
N ILE A 205 3.56 9.91 10.53
CA ILE A 205 3.93 8.49 10.68
C ILE A 205 4.20 8.21 12.15
N ILE A 206 3.40 7.31 12.71
CA ILE A 206 3.52 6.78 14.07
C ILE A 206 4.03 5.34 14.08
N SER A 207 3.86 4.62 12.97
CA SER A 207 4.24 3.22 12.82
C SER A 207 4.93 3.01 11.48
N LEU A 208 6.15 2.47 11.51
CA LEU A 208 6.92 2.10 10.33
C LEU A 208 7.25 0.61 10.37
N ASP A 209 6.90 -0.10 9.30
CA ASP A 209 7.16 -1.53 9.12
C ASP A 209 8.08 -1.72 7.91
N ILE A 210 9.36 -1.98 8.20
CA ILE A 210 10.45 -2.19 7.25
C ILE A 210 11.18 -3.49 7.62
N MET A 211 10.42 -4.54 7.94
CA MET A 211 10.99 -5.84 8.33
C MET A 211 11.61 -6.59 7.13
N HIS A 212 11.00 -6.46 5.96
CA HIS A 212 11.34 -7.18 4.73
C HIS A 212 11.89 -6.23 3.66
N VAL A 213 12.94 -5.49 4.02
CA VAL A 213 13.58 -4.52 3.12
C VAL A 213 15.07 -4.73 3.03
N ASP A 214 15.71 -4.18 2.01
CA ASP A 214 17.17 -3.99 2.01
C ASP A 214 17.63 -2.92 3.02
N ILE A 215 18.87 -3.02 3.50
CA ILE A 215 19.44 -2.08 4.47
C ILE A 215 19.43 -0.63 4.00
N ASP A 216 19.50 -0.37 2.69
CA ASP A 216 19.44 0.98 2.13
C ASP A 216 18.16 1.72 2.56
N TYR A 217 17.02 1.01 2.62
CA TYR A 217 15.76 1.58 3.06
C TYR A 217 15.75 1.87 4.56
N VAL A 218 16.38 1.02 5.37
CA VAL A 218 16.55 1.26 6.81
C VAL A 218 17.34 2.56 7.01
N VAL A 219 18.41 2.76 6.26
CA VAL A 219 19.19 4.01 6.29
C VAL A 219 18.37 5.19 5.76
N GLN A 220 17.60 5.02 4.67
CA GLN A 220 16.74 6.05 4.10
C GLN A 220 15.73 6.58 5.12
N PHE A 221 15.07 5.72 5.90
CA PHE A 221 14.08 6.15 6.89
C PHE A 221 14.68 6.62 8.20
N LEU A 222 15.70 5.92 8.72
CA LEU A 222 16.19 6.23 10.07
C LEU A 222 17.15 7.43 10.08
N LEU A 223 17.89 7.70 9.01
CA LEU A 223 18.85 8.79 8.98
C LEU A 223 18.14 10.15 8.86
N GLU A 224 18.36 11.04 9.84
CA GLU A 224 17.68 12.34 9.90
C GLU A 224 17.99 13.27 8.73
N THR A 225 19.13 13.07 8.06
CA THR A 225 19.50 13.82 6.85
C THR A 225 18.75 13.36 5.60
N LYS A 226 18.03 12.24 5.66
CA LYS A 226 17.23 11.69 4.55
C LYS A 226 15.74 11.80 4.81
N THR A 227 15.31 11.50 6.04
CA THR A 227 13.90 11.43 6.40
C THR A 227 13.68 11.98 7.81
N TYR A 228 12.58 12.68 8.03
CA TYR A 228 12.16 13.22 9.32
C TYR A 228 10.87 12.56 9.79
N LEU A 229 10.94 11.86 10.93
CA LEU A 229 9.87 11.06 11.53
C LEU A 229 9.58 11.51 12.97
N PRO A 230 9.05 12.73 13.18
CA PRO A 230 8.93 13.33 14.51
C PRO A 230 8.01 12.57 15.48
N ASN A 231 7.14 11.70 14.97
CA ASN A 231 6.09 11.04 15.73
C ASN A 231 6.20 9.51 15.70
N LEU A 232 7.33 8.96 15.26
CA LEU A 232 7.53 7.52 15.22
C LEU A 232 7.51 6.93 16.64
N THR A 233 6.57 6.02 16.88
CA THR A 233 6.40 5.33 18.18
C THR A 233 6.48 3.82 18.06
N GLU A 234 6.18 3.25 16.90
CA GLU A 234 6.34 1.82 16.60
C GLU A 234 7.27 1.64 15.40
N LEU A 235 8.33 0.86 15.58
CA LEU A 235 9.27 0.48 14.53
C LEU A 235 9.31 -1.04 14.42
N LYS A 236 9.02 -1.57 13.24
CA LYS A 236 9.27 -2.98 12.90
C LYS A 236 10.38 -3.06 11.87
N VAL A 237 11.42 -3.81 12.18
CA VAL A 237 12.65 -3.83 11.37
C VAL A 237 13.43 -5.12 11.63
N ASN A 238 14.22 -5.56 10.66
CA ASN A 238 15.18 -6.64 10.90
C ASN A 238 16.29 -6.15 11.85
N TYR A 239 16.57 -6.90 12.92
CA TYR A 239 17.51 -6.48 13.96
C TYR A 239 18.94 -6.28 13.44
N TYR A 240 19.42 -7.15 12.54
CA TYR A 240 20.78 -7.05 12.01
C TYR A 240 20.93 -5.82 11.11
N GLN A 241 19.91 -5.53 10.31
CA GLN A 241 19.90 -4.31 9.49
C GLN A 241 19.83 -3.05 10.35
N LEU A 242 18.99 -3.05 11.40
CA LEU A 242 18.93 -1.97 12.37
C LEU A 242 20.29 -1.74 13.07
N LYS A 243 20.91 -2.81 13.56
CA LYS A 243 22.23 -2.77 14.20
C LYS A 243 23.29 -2.19 13.25
N SER A 244 23.29 -2.61 11.99
CA SER A 244 24.20 -2.07 10.98
C SER A 244 23.93 -0.60 10.65
N ALA A 245 22.67 -0.21 10.42
CA ALA A 245 22.29 1.17 10.08
C ALA A 245 22.62 2.18 11.21
N THR A 246 22.53 1.72 12.46
CA THR A 246 22.82 2.50 13.68
C THR A 246 24.28 2.38 14.13
N MET A 247 25.14 1.68 13.40
CA MET A 247 26.54 1.40 13.78
C MET A 247 26.66 0.81 15.19
N ASN A 248 25.96 -0.30 15.43
CA ASN A 248 25.82 -0.92 16.74
C ASN A 248 25.22 0.02 17.79
N PHE A 249 24.16 0.76 17.42
CA PHE A 249 23.47 1.69 18.32
C PHE A 249 24.35 2.83 18.86
N THR A 250 25.33 3.29 18.07
CA THR A 250 26.20 4.43 18.42
C THR A 250 26.03 5.65 17.52
N ARG A 251 25.28 5.51 16.40
CA ARG A 251 25.08 6.57 15.42
C ARG A 251 23.97 7.54 15.87
N ASP A 252 24.36 8.76 16.24
CA ASP A 252 23.41 9.80 16.67
C ASP A 252 22.47 10.27 15.56
N ALA A 253 22.94 10.35 14.32
CA ALA A 253 22.13 10.84 13.18
C ALA A 253 20.89 9.97 12.88
N THR A 254 20.88 8.70 13.31
CA THR A 254 19.69 7.83 13.22
C THR A 254 18.85 7.83 14.50
N ARG A 255 19.39 8.35 15.61
CA ARG A 255 18.77 8.34 16.94
C ARG A 255 17.62 9.34 17.04
N SER A 256 17.72 10.46 16.34
CA SER A 256 16.69 11.51 16.28
C SER A 256 15.31 10.95 15.92
N ASN A 257 15.23 10.20 14.82
CA ASN A 257 14.00 9.52 14.37
C ASN A 257 13.57 8.34 15.26
N CYS A 258 14.48 7.79 16.07
CA CYS A 258 14.21 6.63 16.93
C CYS A 258 13.86 7.01 18.38
N SER A 259 14.11 8.26 18.78
CA SER A 259 14.07 8.71 20.19
C SER A 259 12.72 8.50 20.89
N LYS A 260 11.62 8.54 20.14
CA LYS A 260 10.24 8.37 20.63
C LYS A 260 9.66 6.97 20.41
N VAL A 261 10.45 6.03 19.90
CA VAL A 261 10.00 4.65 19.68
C VAL A 261 9.75 3.99 21.04
N LYS A 262 8.50 3.60 21.28
CA LYS A 262 8.02 2.89 22.47
C LYS A 262 7.84 1.40 22.22
N ARG A 263 7.75 1.00 20.95
CA ARG A 263 7.55 -0.38 20.54
C ARG A 263 8.49 -0.73 19.41
N LEU A 264 9.51 -1.53 19.72
CA LEU A 264 10.46 -2.08 18.77
C LEU A 264 10.10 -3.55 18.50
N ILE A 265 9.69 -3.87 17.28
CA ILE A 265 9.39 -5.24 16.85
C ILE A 265 10.50 -5.69 15.90
N VAL A 266 11.13 -6.80 16.23
CA VAL A 266 12.26 -7.35 15.47
C VAL A 266 12.10 -8.85 15.36
N GLU A 267 12.53 -9.42 14.23
CA GLU A 267 12.39 -10.87 13.97
C GLU A 267 13.23 -11.72 14.96
N VAL A 268 14.37 -11.18 15.43
CA VAL A 268 15.22 -11.73 16.52
C VAL A 268 15.97 -10.56 17.17
N PRO A 269 15.80 -10.19 18.47
CA PRO A 269 16.17 -11.05 19.60
C PRO A 269 15.19 -11.06 20.79
N ARG A 270 15.31 -12.09 21.64
CA ARG A 270 14.48 -12.33 22.83
C ARG A 270 14.79 -11.40 24.02
N VAL A 271 15.96 -10.78 24.05
CA VAL A 271 16.41 -9.81 25.07
C VAL A 271 17.31 -8.79 24.38
N PHE A 272 17.14 -7.51 24.69
CA PHE A 272 17.97 -6.42 24.16
C PHE A 272 19.20 -6.15 25.04
N SER A 273 20.32 -5.72 24.43
CA SER A 273 21.48 -5.24 25.18
C SER A 273 21.20 -3.87 25.82
N LYS A 274 22.04 -3.45 26.78
CA LYS A 274 21.95 -2.11 27.38
C LYS A 274 22.07 -0.99 26.34
N ASP A 275 22.87 -1.20 25.30
CA ASP A 275 23.07 -0.22 24.22
C ASP A 275 21.76 0.08 23.49
N VAL A 276 20.91 -0.93 23.28
CA VAL A 276 19.59 -0.75 22.66
C VAL A 276 18.70 0.14 23.53
N TYR A 277 18.62 -0.10 24.84
CA TYR A 277 17.81 0.74 25.74
C TYR A 277 18.35 2.17 25.85
N GLN A 278 19.67 2.37 25.79
CA GLN A 278 20.26 3.70 25.74
C GLN A 278 19.93 4.43 24.42
N TYR A 279 19.88 3.68 23.33
CA TYR A 279 19.58 4.20 22.00
C TYR A 279 18.10 4.54 21.81
N PHE A 280 17.21 3.69 22.36
CA PHE A 280 15.76 3.85 22.37
C PHE A 280 15.28 4.20 23.79
N PRO A 281 15.44 5.44 24.25
CA PRO A 281 15.17 5.82 25.64
C PRO A 281 13.69 5.73 26.05
N SER A 282 12.79 5.51 25.09
CA SER A 282 11.34 5.38 25.31
C SER A 282 10.83 3.94 25.29
N LEU A 283 11.71 2.95 25.06
CA LEU A 283 11.39 1.50 25.04
C LEU A 283 11.28 0.93 26.45
#